data_AF-A0A351VC66-F1
#
_entry.id   AF-A0A351VC66-F1
#
_cell.length_a   1.000
_cell.length_b   1.000
_cell.length_c   1.000
_cell.angle_alpha   90.00
_cell.angle_beta   90.00
_cell.angle_gamma   90.00
#
_symmetry.space_group_name_H-M   'P 1'
#
loop_
_entity.id
_entity.type
_entity.pdbx_description
1 polymer ?
#
loop_
_entity_poly.entity_id
_entity_poly.type
_entity_poly.pdbx_seq_one_letter_code
_entity_poly.pdbx_strand_id
1 'polypeptide(L)'
;MMKSIQGYNALESNLLFKVCFFDKKKHAAECVLDIEDIGKYIELINKSKLVVFNVKEEDKNVLMNVLSNLTILRKHYSPIVEVGDSKVFFFPQLNYGDIYLLKTLFQQKYVNEAISVNLGTNASVE
;
A
#
# COMPACT_ATOMS: atom_id res chain seq x y z
N MET A 1 13.21 21.60 11.90
CA MET A 1 13.33 20.85 13.17
C MET A 1 12.42 19.64 13.08
N MET A 2 12.96 18.51 12.63
CA MET A 2 12.21 17.29 12.34
C MET A 2 12.25 16.44 13.61
N LYS A 3 11.09 16.20 14.25
CA LYS A 3 11.02 15.35 15.43
C LYS A 3 11.25 13.91 15.00
N SER A 4 12.35 13.34 15.51
CA SER A 4 12.73 11.94 15.37
C SER A 4 11.62 11.04 15.92
N ILE A 5 11.11 10.14 15.09
CA ILE A 5 10.28 9.02 15.55
C ILE A 5 11.26 7.97 16.09
N GLN A 6 11.63 8.08 17.36
CA GLN A 6 12.31 7.02 18.10
C GLN A 6 11.25 6.24 18.87
N GLY A 7 11.06 4.98 18.49
CA GLY A 7 10.13 4.08 19.17
C GLY A 7 9.77 2.83 18.38
N TYR A 8 10.74 2.16 17.75
CA TYR A 8 10.60 0.75 17.38
C TYR A 8 11.87 0.03 17.85
N ASN A 9 11.72 -0.83 18.86
CA ASN A 9 12.78 -1.71 19.31
C ASN A 9 13.19 -2.61 18.16
N ALA A 10 14.49 -2.71 17.92
CA ALA A 10 15.10 -3.60 16.94
C ALA A 10 14.72 -5.06 17.23
N LEU A 11 13.88 -5.61 16.36
CA LEU A 11 14.01 -6.97 15.89
C LEU A 11 14.45 -6.83 14.44
N GLU A 12 15.65 -7.29 14.08
CA GLU A 12 16.09 -7.41 12.69
C GLU A 12 15.25 -8.51 11.99
N SER A 13 13.96 -8.24 11.82
CA SER A 13 13.13 -8.94 10.86
C SER A 13 13.23 -8.13 9.58
N ASN A 14 14.13 -8.53 8.68
CA ASN A 14 14.19 -8.02 7.31
C ASN A 14 12.81 -8.29 6.67
N LEU A 15 11.93 -7.29 6.72
CA LEU A 15 10.55 -7.35 6.26
C LEU A 15 10.54 -7.14 4.76
N LEU A 16 10.89 -8.21 4.05
CA LEU A 16 11.09 -8.20 2.60
C LEU A 16 9.77 -8.46 1.87
N PHE A 17 9.33 -7.49 1.08
CA PHE A 17 8.16 -7.60 0.23
C PHE A 17 8.57 -7.70 -1.22
N LYS A 18 7.93 -8.61 -1.96
CA LYS A 18 8.02 -8.60 -3.40
C LYS A 18 7.04 -7.56 -3.93
N VAL A 19 7.55 -6.55 -4.62
CA VAL A 19 6.78 -5.38 -5.06
C VAL A 19 6.86 -5.23 -6.58
N CYS A 20 5.69 -5.05 -7.20
CA CYS A 20 5.54 -4.79 -8.62
C CYS A 20 4.97 -3.40 -8.84
N PHE A 21 5.64 -2.59 -9.64
CA PHE A 21 5.24 -1.23 -10.00
C PHE A 21 4.64 -1.23 -11.40
N PHE A 22 3.52 -0.55 -11.56
CA PHE A 22 2.81 -0.45 -12.83
C PHE A 22 2.61 1.01 -13.20
N ASP A 23 2.84 1.32 -14.47
CA ASP A 23 2.46 2.59 -15.10
C ASP A 23 1.32 2.33 -16.11
N LYS A 24 0.78 3.39 -16.74
CA LYS A 24 -0.43 3.42 -17.58
C LYS A 24 -0.63 2.24 -18.53
N LYS A 25 0.43 1.59 -19.01
CA LYS A 25 0.34 0.52 -20.02
C LYS A 25 1.22 -0.70 -19.77
N LYS A 26 2.02 -0.73 -18.70
CA LYS A 26 2.99 -1.82 -18.52
C LYS A 26 3.44 -2.02 -17.08
N HIS A 27 3.86 -3.25 -16.80
CA HIS A 27 4.75 -3.56 -15.69
C HIS A 27 6.03 -2.75 -15.84
N ALA A 28 6.28 -1.85 -14.89
CA ALA A 28 7.38 -0.88 -14.94
C ALA A 28 8.64 -1.43 -14.28
N ALA A 29 8.50 -2.04 -13.10
CA ALA A 29 9.60 -2.61 -12.34
C ALA A 29 9.10 -3.67 -11.34
N GLU A 30 9.98 -4.59 -10.98
CA GLU A 30 9.78 -5.56 -9.90
C GLU A 30 11.04 -5.58 -9.04
N CYS A 31 10.87 -5.53 -7.72
CA CYS A 31 11.97 -5.64 -6.78
C CYS A 31 11.52 -6.25 -5.46
N VAL A 32 12.50 -6.61 -4.63
CA VAL A 32 12.26 -6.96 -3.22
C VAL A 32 12.62 -5.74 -2.39
N LEU A 33 11.68 -5.29 -1.57
CA LEU A 33 11.81 -4.10 -0.72
C LEU A 33 11.82 -4.50 0.74
N ASP A 34 12.78 -3.98 1.49
CA ASP A 34 12.67 -3.91 2.94
C ASP A 34 11.70 -2.79 3.33
N ILE A 35 10.82 -3.03 4.30
CA ILE A 35 9.93 -1.99 4.84
C ILE A 35 10.71 -0.77 5.34
N GLU A 36 11.89 -0.98 5.94
CA GLU A 36 12.72 0.10 6.48
C GLU A 36 13.21 1.03 5.35
N ASP A 37 13.37 0.46 4.15
CA ASP A 37 13.83 1.14 2.97
C ASP A 37 12.72 1.73 2.11
N ILE A 38 11.45 1.54 2.46
CA ILE A 38 10.31 2.05 1.67
C ILE A 38 10.39 3.55 1.42
N GLY A 39 11.01 4.30 2.35
CA GLY A 39 11.32 5.72 2.22
C GLY A 39 12.10 6.07 0.95
N LYS A 40 13.05 5.22 0.55
CA LYS A 40 13.86 5.38 -0.66
C LYS A 40 13.04 5.23 -1.94
N TYR A 41 11.90 4.54 -1.87
CA TYR A 41 11.04 4.24 -3.01
C TYR A 41 9.79 5.12 -3.10
N ILE A 42 9.61 6.08 -2.17
CA ILE A 42 8.43 6.96 -2.13
C ILE A 42 8.20 7.67 -3.47
N GLU A 43 9.24 8.17 -4.12
CA GLU A 43 9.10 8.87 -5.39
C GLU A 43 8.58 7.94 -6.50
N LEU A 44 9.11 6.71 -6.57
CA LEU A 44 8.68 5.70 -7.52
C LEU A 44 7.25 5.24 -7.24
N ILE A 45 6.91 5.01 -5.97
CA ILE A 45 5.55 4.69 -5.53
C ILE A 45 4.59 5.79 -6.01
N ASN A 46 4.89 7.06 -5.72
CA ASN A 46 4.00 8.17 -6.06
C ASN A 46 3.81 8.35 -7.58
N LYS A 47 4.85 8.09 -8.38
CA LYS A 47 4.78 8.16 -9.84
C LYS A 47 4.05 6.99 -10.49
N SER A 48 3.90 5.87 -9.78
CA SER A 48 3.23 4.67 -10.29
C SER A 48 1.72 4.86 -10.39
N LYS A 49 1.07 4.12 -11.29
CA LYS A 49 -0.41 4.03 -11.36
C LYS A 49 -0.96 3.00 -10.41
N LEU A 50 -0.21 1.92 -10.19
CA LEU A 50 -0.52 0.85 -9.26
C LEU A 50 0.80 0.30 -8.71
N VAL A 51 0.81 -0.01 -7.42
CA VAL A 51 1.88 -0.75 -6.77
C VAL A 51 1.26 -2.00 -6.13
N VAL A 52 1.77 -3.17 -6.44
CA VAL A 52 1.28 -4.44 -5.90
C VAL A 52 2.34 -5.02 -4.98
N PHE A 53 1.95 -5.28 -3.74
CA PHE A 53 2.79 -5.91 -2.74
C PHE A 53 2.32 -7.35 -2.55
N ASN A 54 3.23 -8.30 -2.72
CA ASN A 54 3.07 -9.65 -2.20
C ASN A 54 3.73 -9.71 -0.83
N VAL A 55 2.91 -9.93 0.18
CA VAL A 55 3.24 -9.86 1.61
C VAL A 55 2.89 -11.18 2.25
N LYS A 56 3.61 -11.55 3.31
CA LYS A 56 3.10 -12.58 4.22
C LYS A 56 1.97 -12.01 5.05
N GLU A 57 1.03 -12.86 5.46
CA GLU A 57 -0.14 -12.45 6.25
C GLU A 57 0.29 -11.75 7.56
N GLU A 58 1.29 -12.29 8.25
CA GLU A 58 1.89 -11.77 9.48
C GLU A 58 2.41 -10.33 9.35
N ASP A 59 2.87 -9.96 8.15
CA ASP A 59 3.51 -8.67 7.88
C ASP A 59 2.55 -7.64 7.25
N LYS A 60 1.36 -8.08 6.84
CA LYS A 60 0.39 -7.26 6.11
C LYS A 60 -0.01 -6.03 6.91
N ASN A 61 -0.24 -6.17 8.21
CA ASN A 61 -0.62 -5.04 9.08
C ASN A 61 0.46 -3.95 9.14
N VAL A 62 1.73 -4.33 9.14
CA VAL A 62 2.86 -3.37 9.13
C VAL A 62 2.86 -2.58 7.83
N LEU A 63 2.72 -3.26 6.69
CA LEU A 63 2.63 -2.61 5.38
C LEU A 63 1.41 -1.66 5.31
N MET A 64 0.25 -2.10 5.79
CA MET A 64 -0.97 -1.28 5.78
C MET A 64 -0.82 0.01 6.58
N ASN A 65 -0.17 -0.05 7.74
CA ASN A 65 0.14 1.13 8.55
C ASN A 65 1.08 2.10 7.83
N VAL A 66 2.13 1.57 7.20
CA VAL A 66 3.09 2.39 6.46
C VAL A 66 2.43 3.08 5.25
N LEU A 67 1.64 2.35 4.46
CA LEU A 67 0.92 2.91 3.32
C LEU A 67 -0.11 3.97 3.77
N SER A 68 -0.83 3.71 4.87
CA SER A 68 -1.77 4.68 5.45
C SER A 68 -1.06 5.95 5.95
N ASN A 69 0.11 5.81 6.58
CA ASN A 69 0.89 6.98 6.97
C ASN A 69 1.37 7.78 5.75
N LEU A 70 1.73 7.09 4.65
CA LEU A 70 2.12 7.73 3.41
C LEU A 70 0.97 8.52 2.76
N THR A 71 -0.27 8.02 2.81
CA THR A 71 -1.44 8.76 2.29
C THR A 71 -1.73 10.02 3.12
N ILE A 72 -1.61 9.93 4.46
CA ILE A 72 -1.79 11.07 5.38
C ILE A 72 -0.75 12.15 5.07
N LEU A 73 0.54 11.77 4.99
CA LEU A 73 1.64 12.70 4.72
C LEU A 73 1.45 13.42 3.37
N ARG A 74 0.93 12.72 2.37
CA ARG A 74 0.63 13.27 1.05
C ARG A 74 -0.65 14.09 0.98
N LYS A 75 -1.48 14.06 2.03
CA LYS A 75 -2.84 14.64 2.04
C LYS A 75 -3.66 14.21 0.82
N HIS A 76 -3.51 12.94 0.43
CA HIS A 76 -4.14 12.38 -0.75
C HIS A 76 -4.72 11.00 -0.44
N TYR A 77 -6.02 10.86 -0.65
CA TYR A 77 -6.76 9.62 -0.43
C TYR A 77 -6.44 8.59 -1.51
N SER A 78 -5.33 7.87 -1.34
CA SER A 78 -4.92 6.80 -2.24
C SER A 78 -5.56 5.48 -1.79
N PRO A 79 -6.40 4.84 -2.61
CA PRO A 79 -7.00 3.56 -2.26
C PRO A 79 -5.96 2.47 -2.02
N ILE A 80 -6.18 1.67 -0.98
CA ILE A 80 -5.43 0.45 -0.65
C ILE A 80 -6.42 -0.72 -0.67
N VAL A 81 -6.25 -1.67 -1.58
CA VAL A 81 -7.11 -2.85 -1.70
C VAL A 81 -6.35 -4.08 -1.22
N GLU A 82 -6.89 -4.74 -0.20
CA GLU A 82 -6.42 -6.04 0.27
C GLU A 82 -7.19 -7.15 -0.45
N VAL A 83 -6.47 -8.17 -0.90
CA VAL A 83 -7.05 -9.35 -1.56
C VAL A 83 -6.45 -10.60 -0.95
N GLY A 84 -7.29 -11.39 -0.28
CA GLY A 84 -6.87 -12.57 0.47
C GLY A 84 -5.81 -12.23 1.53
N ASP A 85 -4.94 -13.20 1.79
CA ASP A 85 -3.99 -13.11 2.91
C ASP A 85 -2.63 -12.51 2.51
N SER A 86 -2.36 -12.40 1.20
CA SER A 86 -0.99 -12.13 0.71
C SER A 86 -0.84 -10.99 -0.30
N LYS A 87 -1.93 -10.32 -0.72
CA LYS A 87 -1.84 -9.28 -1.75
C LYS A 87 -2.42 -7.96 -1.29
N VAL A 88 -1.64 -6.90 -1.47
CA VAL A 88 -2.05 -5.52 -1.24
C VAL A 88 -1.82 -4.70 -2.50
N PHE A 89 -2.85 -4.02 -2.98
CA PHE A 89 -2.82 -3.16 -4.16
C PHE A 89 -2.95 -1.71 -3.71
N PHE A 90 -1.93 -0.91 -3.98
CA PHE A 90 -1.91 0.50 -3.66
C PHE A 90 -2.06 1.35 -4.92
N PHE A 91 -3.02 2.27 -4.91
CA PHE A 91 -3.34 3.16 -6.02
C PHE A 91 -2.98 4.61 -5.68
N PRO A 92 -1.69 4.98 -5.76
CA PRO A 92 -1.16 6.25 -5.24
C PRO A 92 -1.70 7.49 -5.95
N GLN A 93 -2.34 7.36 -7.11
CA GLN A 93 -2.85 8.48 -7.91
C GLN A 93 -4.38 8.48 -8.07
N LEU A 94 -5.06 7.45 -7.55
CA LEU A 94 -6.52 7.41 -7.53
C LEU A 94 -7.02 8.12 -6.28
N ASN A 95 -8.30 8.50 -6.30
CA ASN A 95 -8.94 9.24 -5.22
C ASN A 95 -10.16 8.51 -4.68
N TYR A 96 -10.84 9.13 -3.71
CA TYR A 96 -12.03 8.58 -3.05
C TYR A 96 -13.14 8.18 -4.04
N GLY A 97 -13.32 8.91 -5.14
CA GLY A 97 -14.35 8.63 -6.13
C GLY A 97 -14.18 7.28 -6.84
N ASP A 98 -12.96 6.73 -6.85
CA ASP A 98 -12.65 5.51 -7.59
C ASP A 98 -12.95 4.22 -6.80
N ILE A 99 -13.24 4.31 -5.49
CA ILE A 99 -13.34 3.16 -4.58
C ILE A 99 -14.42 2.17 -4.99
N TYR A 100 -15.63 2.66 -5.30
CA TYR A 100 -16.76 1.77 -5.61
C TYR A 100 -16.50 0.97 -6.88
N LEU A 101 -15.86 1.61 -7.87
CA LEU A 101 -15.43 0.93 -9.08
C LEU A 101 -14.35 -0.11 -8.78
N LEU A 102 -13.32 0.27 -8.00
CA LEU A 102 -12.28 -0.67 -7.59
C LEU A 102 -12.87 -1.88 -6.85
N LYS A 103 -13.73 -1.66 -5.86
CA LYS A 103 -14.40 -2.74 -5.12
C LYS A 103 -15.13 -3.69 -6.06
N THR A 104 -15.92 -3.15 -7.00
CA THR A 104 -16.66 -3.96 -7.99
C THR A 104 -15.72 -4.77 -8.88
N LEU A 105 -14.69 -4.14 -9.44
CA LEU A 105 -13.71 -4.80 -10.33
C LEU A 105 -12.95 -5.91 -9.61
N PHE A 106 -12.53 -5.68 -8.37
CA PHE A 106 -11.82 -6.66 -7.59
C PHE A 106 -12.72 -7.83 -7.19
N GLN A 107 -13.97 -7.57 -6.78
CA GLN A 107 -14.95 -8.62 -6.48
C GLN A 107 -15.26 -9.50 -7.70
N GLN A 108 -15.33 -8.93 -8.90
CA GLN A 108 -15.50 -9.70 -10.13
C GLN A 108 -14.28 -10.56 -10.47
N LYS A 109 -13.07 -10.06 -10.22
CA LYS A 109 -11.82 -10.75 -10.55
C LYS A 109 -11.43 -11.82 -9.53
N TYR A 110 -11.71 -11.58 -8.25
CA TYR A 110 -11.28 -12.42 -7.13
C TYR A 110 -12.50 -12.97 -6.37
N VAL A 111 -13.35 -13.72 -7.07
CA VAL A 111 -14.67 -14.16 -6.60
C VAL A 111 -14.62 -14.95 -5.28
N ASN A 112 -13.52 -15.68 -5.01
CA ASN A 112 -13.39 -16.54 -3.84
C ASN A 112 -12.43 -15.98 -2.76
N GLU A 113 -12.01 -14.73 -2.89
CA GLU A 113 -11.06 -14.11 -1.95
C GLU A 113 -11.78 -13.06 -1.10
N ALA A 114 -11.34 -12.88 0.14
CA ALA A 114 -11.75 -11.74 0.95
C ALA A 114 -11.17 -10.45 0.36
N ILE A 115 -12.00 -9.42 0.17
CA ILE A 115 -11.59 -8.13 -0.39
C ILE A 115 -11.96 -7.01 0.56
N SER A 116 -10.96 -6.25 0.99
CA SER A 116 -11.13 -5.04 1.79
C SER A 116 -10.55 -3.84 1.04
N VAL A 117 -11.23 -2.69 1.11
CA VAL A 117 -10.73 -1.45 0.52
C VAL A 117 -10.61 -0.41 1.61
N ASN A 118 -9.39 0.02 1.88
CA ASN A 118 -9.03 1.03 2.87
C ASN A 118 -8.57 2.31 2.17
N LEU A 119 -8.72 3.44 2.85
CA LEU A 119 -8.43 4.77 2.29
C LEU A 119 -7.18 5.45 2.83
N GLY A 120 -6.46 4.77 3.72
CA GLY A 120 -5.54 5.42 4.64
C GLY A 120 -6.33 6.32 5.59
N THR A 121 -6.27 6.02 6.87
CA THR A 121 -7.04 6.74 7.90
C THR A 121 -6.63 8.21 7.93
N ASN A 122 -7.52 9.12 7.52
CA ASN A 122 -7.67 10.32 8.34
C ASN A 122 -8.52 9.86 9.52
N ALA A 123 -8.03 10.15 10.74
CA ALA A 123 -8.76 9.96 11.98
C ALA A 123 -10.26 10.25 11.76
N SER A 124 -11.09 9.35 12.28
CA SER A 124 -12.51 9.53 12.58
C SER A 124 -13.07 10.88 12.13
N VAL A 125 -13.86 10.86 11.06
CA VAL A 125 -14.88 11.89 10.87
C VAL A 125 -15.95 11.61 11.93
N GLU A 126 -15.71 12.14 13.14
CA GLU A 126 -16.76 12.49 14.10
C GLU A 126 -17.11 13.96 13.92
#